data_AF-A0A522IUG3-F1
#
_entry.id   AF-A0A522IUG3-F1
#
_cell.length_a   1.000
_cell.length_b   1.000
_cell.length_c   1.000
_cell.angle_alpha   90.00
_cell.angle_beta   90.00
_cell.angle_gamma   90.00
#
_symmetry.space_group_name_H-M   'P 1'
#
loop_
_entity.id
_entity.type
_entity.pdbx_description
1 polymer ?
#
loop_
_entity_poly.entity_id
_entity_poly.type
_entity_poly.pdbx_seq_one_letter_code
_entity_poly.pdbx_strand_id
1 'polypeptide(L)'
;MKEESQIVEIASADWRGQHLSQPREMLLDAVEHGKVLYFPNLAFALDGSERALLDPAIADPKRKNISLDPNGGALHGVLGEAAMQSAARALIARYQACARTLVDGLFPEYAGKLRVAPTSLRLHRVETRQTSWRKDDSRLHVDAFPSRPNYGERILRVFTNVNPDGVPRVWRVGEPFEDMAKRFLPKIRPQVPGSAWLQHLLHITKSPRSAYDHLMLNLHDGMKADLDYQKASPQESISFPPGSVWVCFSDHASHAVMSGQFMMEQTFFLPAKDMVHPDWAPLGILERLKGKELV
;
A
#
# COMPACT_ATOMS: atom_id res chain seq x y z
N MET A 1 -8.59 -27.94 -6.00
CA MET A 1 -7.55 -27.62 -4.98
C MET A 1 -8.04 -26.37 -4.27
N LYS A 2 -8.07 -26.33 -2.93
CA LYS A 2 -8.33 -25.06 -2.24
C LYS A 2 -7.12 -24.16 -2.50
N GLU A 3 -7.32 -23.01 -3.12
CA GLU A 3 -6.27 -22.00 -3.25
C GLU A 3 -5.82 -21.57 -1.86
N GLU A 4 -4.51 -21.41 -1.70
CA GLU A 4 -3.92 -20.97 -0.44
C GLU A 4 -4.27 -19.50 -0.20
N SER A 5 -4.75 -19.17 1.01
CA SER A 5 -5.15 -17.80 1.34
C SER A 5 -3.98 -16.83 1.20
N GLN A 6 -4.29 -15.65 0.67
CA GLN A 6 -3.33 -14.55 0.53
C GLN A 6 -3.27 -13.68 1.80
N ILE A 7 -4.04 -14.02 2.83
CA ILE A 7 -4.07 -13.36 4.13
C ILE A 7 -3.50 -14.29 5.20
N VAL A 8 -2.58 -13.76 5.99
CA VAL A 8 -1.97 -14.46 7.12
C VAL A 8 -2.40 -13.75 8.40
N GLU A 9 -3.28 -14.37 9.18
CA GLU A 9 -3.74 -13.85 10.46
C GLU A 9 -2.71 -14.08 11.57
N ILE A 10 -2.43 -13.03 12.35
CA ILE A 10 -1.40 -12.99 13.37
C ILE A 10 -1.99 -12.46 14.66
N ALA A 11 -2.18 -13.33 15.64
CA ALA A 11 -2.60 -12.92 16.97
C ALA A 11 -1.41 -12.26 17.70
N SER A 12 -1.35 -10.94 17.65
CA SER A 12 -0.49 -10.09 18.47
C SER A 12 -1.16 -8.74 18.69
N ALA A 13 -0.88 -8.13 19.84
CA ALA A 13 -1.33 -6.80 20.24
C ALA A 13 -0.16 -5.85 20.54
N ASP A 14 1.07 -6.25 20.18
CA ASP A 14 2.29 -5.50 20.48
C ASP A 14 2.88 -4.86 19.20
N TRP A 15 2.96 -3.52 19.21
CA TRP A 15 3.58 -2.74 18.14
C TRP A 15 5.09 -2.99 18.00
N ARG A 16 5.73 -3.72 18.91
CA ARG A 16 7.12 -4.16 18.80
C ARG A 16 7.30 -5.46 18.01
N GLY A 17 6.21 -6.04 17.49
CA GLY A 17 6.28 -7.29 16.74
C GLY A 17 6.69 -8.49 17.63
N GLN A 18 6.41 -8.43 18.93
CA GLN A 18 6.67 -9.52 19.87
C GLN A 18 5.41 -10.38 20.06
N HIS A 19 5.57 -11.55 20.69
CA HIS A 19 4.48 -12.47 21.02
C HIS A 19 3.62 -12.85 19.80
N LEU A 20 4.25 -13.02 18.64
CA LEU A 20 3.59 -13.39 17.40
C LEU A 20 3.09 -14.84 17.49
N SER A 21 1.87 -15.09 17.00
CA SER A 21 1.31 -16.44 16.93
C SER A 21 1.97 -17.33 15.85
N GLN A 22 2.86 -16.77 15.03
CA GLN A 22 3.62 -17.46 13.99
C GLN A 22 5.09 -17.03 14.05
N PRO A 23 6.04 -17.88 13.61
CA PRO A 23 7.44 -17.51 13.50
C PRO A 23 7.62 -16.29 12.61
N ARG A 24 8.45 -15.34 13.04
CA ARG A 24 8.71 -14.09 12.32
C ARG A 24 9.26 -14.34 10.92
N GLU A 25 10.11 -15.35 10.75
CA GLU A 25 10.69 -15.75 9.47
C GLU A 25 9.59 -16.18 8.48
N MET A 26 8.55 -16.86 8.95
CA MET A 26 7.40 -17.24 8.12
C MET A 26 6.58 -16.00 7.70
N LEU A 27 6.49 -14.99 8.56
CA LEU A 27 5.81 -13.73 8.24
C LEU A 27 6.60 -12.90 7.22
N LEU A 28 7.93 -12.92 7.33
CA LEU A 28 8.84 -12.32 6.36
C LEU A 28 8.68 -12.98 4.99
N ASP A 29 8.74 -14.32 4.94
CA ASP A 29 8.52 -15.05 3.69
C ASP A 29 7.14 -14.77 3.11
N ALA A 30 6.10 -14.77 3.94
CA ALA A 30 4.74 -14.47 3.52
C ALA A 30 4.61 -13.07 2.91
N VAL A 31 5.15 -12.04 3.55
CA VAL A 31 5.06 -10.68 3.02
C VAL A 31 5.88 -10.52 1.74
N GLU A 32 7.08 -11.11 1.66
CA GLU A 32 7.90 -11.06 0.45
C GLU A 32 7.22 -11.77 -0.73
N HIS A 33 6.50 -12.88 -0.48
CA HIS A 33 5.64 -13.57 -1.45
C HIS A 33 4.34 -12.82 -1.80
N GLY A 34 4.11 -11.62 -1.24
CA GLY A 34 2.96 -10.79 -1.58
C GLY A 34 1.69 -11.08 -0.78
N LYS A 35 1.78 -11.84 0.32
CA LYS A 35 0.66 -12.02 1.24
C LYS A 35 0.43 -10.77 2.09
N VAL A 36 -0.80 -10.66 2.60
CA VAL A 36 -1.22 -9.62 3.54
C VAL A 36 -1.13 -10.17 4.95
N LEU A 37 -0.26 -9.57 5.77
CA LEU A 37 -0.18 -9.86 7.20
C LEU A 37 -1.30 -9.12 7.93
N TYR A 38 -2.17 -9.83 8.64
CA TYR A 38 -3.34 -9.28 9.30
C TYR A 38 -3.26 -9.45 10.82
N PHE A 39 -3.35 -8.34 11.56
CA PHE A 39 -3.32 -8.29 13.02
C PHE A 39 -4.68 -7.83 13.55
N PRO A 40 -5.57 -8.75 13.98
CA PRO A 40 -6.91 -8.41 14.48
C PRO A 40 -6.89 -7.60 15.78
N ASN A 41 -5.84 -7.75 16.60
CA ASN A 41 -5.80 -7.24 17.98
C ASN A 41 -4.75 -6.13 18.19
N LEU A 42 -4.23 -5.53 17.12
CA LEU A 42 -3.17 -4.51 17.19
C LEU A 42 -3.74 -3.09 17.13
N ALA A 43 -4.54 -2.70 18.12
CA ALA A 43 -5.22 -1.41 18.09
C ALA A 43 -4.25 -0.22 18.17
N PHE A 44 -4.45 0.76 17.28
CA PHE A 44 -3.93 2.11 17.46
C PHE A 44 -4.97 2.93 18.24
N ALA A 45 -4.83 2.94 19.58
CA ALA A 45 -5.76 3.66 20.43
C ALA A 45 -5.72 5.17 20.15
N LEU A 46 -6.91 5.76 20.00
CA LEU A 46 -7.11 7.21 19.93
C LEU A 46 -7.57 7.71 21.29
N ASP A 47 -6.96 8.78 21.78
CA ASP A 47 -7.44 9.50 22.94
C ASP A 47 -8.73 10.28 22.62
N GLY A 48 -9.42 10.78 23.67
CA GLY A 48 -10.69 11.49 23.50
C GLY A 48 -10.58 12.75 22.63
N SER A 49 -9.46 13.45 22.68
CA SER A 49 -9.22 14.64 21.85
C SER A 49 -8.87 14.29 20.40
N GLU A 50 -8.17 13.18 20.17
CA GLU A 50 -7.82 12.67 18.85
C GLU A 50 -9.05 12.16 18.08
N ARG A 51 -10.10 11.68 18.77
CA ARG A 51 -11.37 11.30 18.13
C ARG A 51 -12.02 12.47 17.39
N ALA A 52 -11.88 13.69 17.89
CA ALA A 52 -12.39 14.89 17.21
C ALA A 52 -11.67 15.18 15.88
N LEU A 53 -10.48 14.60 15.66
CA LEU A 53 -9.74 14.71 14.41
C LEU A 53 -10.30 13.78 13.31
N LEU A 54 -11.19 12.84 13.66
CA LEU A 54 -11.87 11.98 12.70
C LEU A 54 -13.08 12.68 12.06
N ASP A 55 -12.85 13.88 11.51
CA ASP A 55 -13.87 14.69 10.86
C ASP A 55 -13.46 15.01 9.41
N PRO A 56 -14.17 14.51 8.39
CA PRO A 56 -13.90 14.86 6.99
C PRO A 56 -13.84 16.35 6.68
N ALA A 57 -14.45 17.23 7.50
CA ALA A 57 -14.43 18.67 7.30
C ALA A 57 -13.05 19.30 7.51
N ILE A 58 -12.14 18.66 8.25
CA ILE A 58 -10.77 19.16 8.44
C ILE A 58 -9.85 18.83 7.26
N ALA A 59 -10.28 17.99 6.31
CA ALA A 59 -9.47 17.66 5.14
C ALA A 59 -9.61 18.74 4.06
N ASP A 60 -8.48 19.21 3.53
CA ASP A 60 -8.47 20.15 2.40
C ASP A 60 -9.05 19.47 1.15
N PRO A 61 -10.16 19.98 0.58
CA PRO A 61 -10.79 19.37 -0.60
C PRO A 61 -9.90 19.41 -1.85
N LYS A 62 -8.87 20.26 -1.88
CA LYS A 62 -7.89 20.31 -2.99
C LYS A 62 -6.88 19.16 -2.93
N ARG A 63 -6.80 18.44 -1.82
CA ARG A 63 -5.89 17.31 -1.62
C ARG A 63 -6.67 16.02 -1.43
N LYS A 64 -6.03 14.91 -1.79
CA LYS A 64 -6.68 13.58 -1.68
C LYS A 64 -6.85 13.13 -0.23
N ASN A 65 -5.85 13.42 0.61
CA ASN A 65 -5.79 13.01 2.01
C ASN A 65 -4.95 14.02 2.80
N ILE A 66 -5.03 13.94 4.13
CA ILE A 66 -4.09 14.57 5.03
C ILE A 66 -2.81 13.74 5.04
N SER A 67 -1.64 14.39 4.93
CA SER A 67 -0.36 13.68 4.96
C SER A 67 0.71 14.41 5.76
N LEU A 68 1.49 13.66 6.54
CA LEU A 68 2.68 14.15 7.23
C LEU A 68 3.92 13.63 6.53
N ASP A 69 4.84 14.52 6.16
CA ASP A 69 6.12 14.15 5.56
C ASP A 69 6.96 13.27 6.51
N PRO A 70 7.93 12.49 5.98
CA PRO A 70 8.76 11.59 6.77
C PRO A 70 9.42 12.28 7.97
N ASN A 71 9.64 11.50 9.03
CA ASN A 71 10.35 11.96 10.24
C ASN A 71 9.71 13.19 10.89
N GLY A 72 8.37 13.24 10.89
CA GLY A 72 7.62 14.35 11.48
C GLY A 72 7.78 15.68 10.73
N GLY A 73 7.97 15.65 9.41
CA GLY A 73 8.17 16.84 8.57
C GLY A 73 6.95 17.77 8.46
N ALA A 74 6.76 18.35 7.29
CA ALA A 74 5.62 19.24 7.04
C ALA A 74 4.30 18.46 6.99
N LEU A 75 3.26 19.04 7.59
CA LEU A 75 1.89 18.57 7.52
C LEU A 75 1.19 19.20 6.31
N HIS A 76 0.47 18.40 5.55
CA HIS A 76 -0.26 18.83 4.36
C HIS A 76 -1.71 18.39 4.42
N GLY A 77 -2.61 19.22 3.89
CA GLY A 77 -4.01 18.85 3.66
C GLY A 77 -4.94 18.91 4.87
N VAL A 78 -4.51 19.57 5.96
CA VAL A 78 -5.35 19.87 7.12
C VAL A 78 -5.81 21.32 7.04
N LEU A 79 -7.11 21.55 7.19
CA LEU A 79 -7.75 22.83 7.40
C LEU A 79 -7.94 23.09 8.90
N GLY A 80 -8.15 24.34 9.27
CA GLY A 80 -8.44 24.75 10.64
C GLY A 80 -7.27 25.47 11.33
N GLU A 81 -7.47 25.79 12.60
CA GLU A 81 -6.55 26.60 13.41
C GLU A 81 -5.26 25.85 13.78
N ALA A 82 -4.26 26.59 14.26
CA ALA A 82 -2.95 26.05 14.61
C ALA A 82 -3.01 24.92 15.64
N ALA A 83 -3.94 24.97 16.61
CA ALA A 83 -4.14 23.92 17.59
C ALA A 83 -4.61 22.59 16.95
N MET A 84 -5.57 22.68 16.01
CA MET A 84 -6.08 21.53 15.25
C MET A 84 -4.98 20.91 14.38
N GLN A 85 -4.22 21.74 13.67
CA GLN A 85 -3.10 21.29 12.84
C GLN A 85 -2.00 20.64 13.69
N SER A 86 -1.71 21.19 14.86
CA SER A 86 -0.75 20.61 15.82
C SER A 86 -1.21 19.25 16.33
N ALA A 87 -2.48 19.12 16.71
CA ALA A 87 -3.07 17.86 17.15
C ALA A 87 -3.06 16.79 16.04
N ALA A 88 -3.46 17.15 14.82
CA ALA A 88 -3.37 16.26 13.66
C ALA A 88 -1.92 15.82 13.38
N ARG A 89 -0.95 16.74 13.49
CA ARG A 89 0.47 16.41 13.36
C ARG A 89 0.91 15.41 14.42
N ALA A 90 0.56 15.63 15.69
CA ALA A 90 0.95 14.76 16.80
C ALA A 90 0.37 13.35 16.64
N LEU A 91 -0.91 13.24 16.29
CA LEU A 91 -1.59 11.97 15.98
C LEU A 91 -0.85 11.19 14.89
N ILE A 92 -0.58 11.85 13.75
CA ILE A 92 0.06 11.20 12.60
C ILE A 92 1.51 10.84 12.90
N ALA A 93 2.25 11.68 13.63
CA ALA A 93 3.62 11.40 14.06
C ALA A 93 3.68 10.19 15.01
N ARG A 94 2.73 10.08 15.94
CA ARG A 94 2.59 8.93 16.84
C ARG A 94 2.34 7.65 16.05
N TYR A 95 1.45 7.69 15.05
CA TYR A 95 1.22 6.55 14.17
C TYR A 95 2.45 6.17 13.35
N GLN A 96 3.17 7.15 12.80
CA GLN A 96 4.42 6.93 12.08
C GLN A 96 5.45 6.19 12.95
N ALA A 97 5.59 6.58 14.22
CA ALA A 97 6.46 5.91 15.17
C ALA A 97 6.00 4.47 15.46
N CYS A 98 4.71 4.25 15.74
CA CYS A 98 4.14 2.92 15.96
C CYS A 98 4.36 1.99 14.76
N ALA A 99 4.01 2.44 13.55
CA ALA A 99 4.19 1.68 12.33
C ALA A 99 5.67 1.36 12.06
N ARG A 100 6.58 2.29 12.38
CA ARG A 100 8.02 2.05 12.29
C ARG A 100 8.48 0.98 13.27
N THR A 101 8.05 1.06 14.54
CA THR A 101 8.35 0.05 15.56
C THR A 101 7.85 -1.34 15.15
N LEU A 102 6.67 -1.43 14.53
CA LEU A 102 6.12 -2.70 14.06
C LEU A 102 6.96 -3.29 12.93
N VAL A 103 7.31 -2.48 11.94
CA VAL A 103 8.12 -2.92 10.80
C VAL A 103 9.54 -3.32 11.24
N ASP A 104 10.18 -2.55 12.12
CA ASP A 104 11.50 -2.90 12.64
C ASP A 104 11.47 -4.19 13.48
N GLY A 105 10.36 -4.46 14.18
CA GLY A 105 10.16 -5.69 14.96
C GLY A 105 9.86 -6.93 14.11
N LEU A 106 9.06 -6.77 13.05
CA LEU A 106 8.73 -7.85 12.12
C LEU A 106 9.91 -8.17 11.18
N PHE A 107 10.61 -7.14 10.69
CA PHE A 107 11.62 -7.27 9.64
C PHE A 107 12.94 -6.55 10.02
N PRO A 108 13.64 -7.00 11.07
CA PRO A 108 14.95 -6.48 11.45
C PRO A 108 15.99 -6.53 10.31
N GLU A 109 15.83 -7.44 9.33
CA GLU A 109 16.67 -7.56 8.14
C GLU A 109 16.66 -6.30 7.26
N TYR A 110 15.62 -5.47 7.37
CA TYR A 110 15.49 -4.22 6.62
C TYR A 110 15.88 -2.98 7.43
N ALA A 111 16.37 -3.14 8.66
CA ALA A 111 16.85 -2.04 9.47
C ALA A 111 17.95 -1.26 8.73
N GLY A 112 17.79 0.07 8.65
CA GLY A 112 18.69 0.95 7.90
C GLY A 112 18.54 0.91 6.37
N LYS A 113 17.73 0.00 5.81
CA LYS A 113 17.49 -0.13 4.36
C LYS A 113 16.16 0.51 3.92
N LEU A 114 15.24 0.70 4.87
CA LEU A 114 13.93 1.31 4.61
C LEU A 114 13.99 2.83 4.51
N ARG A 115 13.46 3.36 3.40
CA ARG A 115 13.25 4.79 3.20
C ARG A 115 11.80 5.16 3.55
N VAL A 116 11.65 5.95 4.61
CA VAL A 116 10.33 6.37 5.10
C VAL A 116 9.66 7.32 4.10
N ALA A 117 8.38 7.08 3.80
CA ALA A 117 7.54 7.94 2.99
C ALA A 117 6.49 8.67 3.86
N PRO A 118 5.73 9.63 3.30
CA PRO A 118 4.69 10.32 4.07
C PRO A 118 3.65 9.37 4.65
N THR A 119 3.16 9.71 5.83
CA THR A 119 2.03 9.03 6.48
C THR A 119 0.73 9.69 6.05
N SER A 120 -0.30 8.92 5.75
CA SER A 120 -1.62 9.45 5.34
C SER A 120 -2.69 9.17 6.38
N LEU A 121 -3.50 10.19 6.68
CA LEU A 121 -4.77 10.08 7.41
C LEU A 121 -5.91 10.26 6.40
N ARG A 122 -6.68 9.19 6.17
CA ARG A 122 -7.77 9.14 5.18
C ARG A 122 -9.13 9.24 5.90
N LEU A 123 -9.73 10.43 5.87
CA LEU A 123 -10.98 10.72 6.59
C LEU A 123 -12.26 10.45 5.78
N HIS A 124 -12.19 10.54 4.45
CA HIS A 124 -13.36 10.35 3.58
C HIS A 124 -13.71 8.88 3.38
N ARG A 125 -15.02 8.61 3.30
CA ARG A 125 -15.58 7.33 2.88
C ARG A 125 -15.04 6.93 1.51
N VAL A 126 -14.86 5.63 1.30
CA VAL A 126 -14.39 5.09 0.01
C VAL A 126 -15.54 5.07 -0.99
N GLU A 127 -16.73 4.71 -0.53
CA GLU A 127 -17.93 4.48 -1.34
C GLU A 127 -18.41 5.74 -2.07
N THR A 128 -18.15 6.92 -1.51
CA THR A 128 -18.59 8.20 -2.06
C THR A 128 -17.58 8.81 -3.05
N ARG A 129 -16.47 8.14 -3.32
CA ARG A 129 -15.42 8.66 -4.20
C ARG A 129 -15.83 8.48 -5.66
N GLN A 130 -15.97 9.60 -6.38
CA GLN A 130 -16.08 9.58 -7.83
C GLN A 130 -14.70 9.79 -8.45
N THR A 131 -14.09 8.72 -8.95
CA THR A 131 -12.80 8.77 -9.64
C THR A 131 -12.88 8.11 -11.01
N SER A 132 -11.96 8.45 -11.91
CA SER A 132 -11.85 7.74 -13.18
C SER A 132 -11.50 6.28 -12.94
N TRP A 133 -11.84 5.38 -13.85
CA TRP A 133 -11.62 3.94 -13.67
C TRP A 133 -10.16 3.56 -13.37
N ARG A 134 -9.17 4.34 -13.84
CA ARG A 134 -7.74 4.15 -13.50
C ARG A 134 -7.44 4.50 -12.04
N LYS A 135 -8.15 5.47 -11.49
CA LYS A 135 -8.04 5.97 -10.10
C LYS A 135 -9.11 5.35 -9.18
N ASP A 136 -9.85 4.37 -9.68
CA ASP A 136 -10.89 3.66 -8.93
C ASP A 136 -10.21 2.52 -8.17
N ASP A 137 -10.11 2.68 -6.85
CA ASP A 137 -9.44 1.73 -5.96
C ASP A 137 -10.37 0.57 -5.55
N SER A 138 -11.64 0.57 -5.99
CA SER A 138 -12.57 -0.56 -5.82
C SER A 138 -12.30 -1.72 -6.78
N ARG A 139 -11.41 -1.49 -7.75
CA ARG A 139 -10.93 -2.48 -8.71
C ARG A 139 -9.61 -3.07 -8.25
N LEU A 140 -9.45 -4.38 -8.37
CA LEU A 140 -8.21 -5.09 -8.06
C LEU A 140 -7.05 -4.49 -8.87
N HIS A 141 -5.99 -4.15 -8.16
CA HIS A 141 -4.78 -3.57 -8.72
C HIS A 141 -3.58 -3.90 -7.84
N VAL A 142 -2.40 -3.67 -8.41
CA VAL A 142 -1.14 -3.52 -7.68
C VAL A 142 -0.71 -2.08 -7.80
N ASP A 143 -0.07 -1.53 -6.77
CA ASP A 143 0.29 -0.12 -6.78
C ASP A 143 1.35 0.19 -7.83
N ALA A 144 1.00 1.08 -8.76
CA ALA A 144 1.90 1.65 -9.74
C ALA A 144 1.59 3.14 -9.91
N PHE A 145 2.61 4.00 -9.81
CA PHE A 145 2.42 5.44 -9.85
C PHE A 145 2.81 6.03 -11.23
N PRO A 146 1.85 6.56 -12.01
CA PRO A 146 2.14 6.99 -13.39
C PRO A 146 3.14 8.15 -13.47
N SER A 147 3.16 9.03 -12.46
CA SER A 147 4.00 10.23 -12.40
C SER A 147 5.26 10.08 -11.55
N ARG A 148 5.41 8.96 -10.83
CA ARG A 148 6.54 8.70 -9.93
C ARG A 148 7.08 7.28 -10.18
N PRO A 149 7.88 7.08 -11.24
CA PRO A 149 8.59 5.84 -11.46
C PRO A 149 9.40 5.45 -10.21
N ASN A 150 9.38 4.18 -9.81
CA ASN A 150 10.05 3.67 -8.63
C ASN A 150 11.22 2.71 -8.94
N TYR A 151 11.45 2.37 -10.22
CA TYR A 151 12.60 1.55 -10.64
C TYR A 151 12.74 0.23 -9.84
N GLY A 152 11.62 -0.42 -9.53
CA GLY A 152 11.60 -1.69 -8.80
C GLY A 152 11.68 -1.56 -7.28
N GLU A 153 11.74 -0.35 -6.73
CA GLU A 153 11.67 -0.14 -5.29
C GLU A 153 10.30 -0.56 -4.75
N ARG A 154 10.31 -1.44 -3.75
CA ARG A 154 9.13 -2.05 -3.14
C ARG A 154 8.34 -1.04 -2.32
N ILE A 155 7.02 -1.24 -2.23
CA ILE A 155 6.11 -0.34 -1.52
C ILE A 155 5.51 -1.09 -0.32
N LEU A 156 6.21 -1.09 0.81
CA LEU A 156 5.70 -1.68 2.05
C LEU A 156 4.73 -0.71 2.72
N ARG A 157 3.53 -1.17 3.07
CA ARG A 157 2.52 -0.34 3.74
C ARG A 157 1.99 -0.99 5.00
N VAL A 158 1.81 -0.15 6.02
CA VAL A 158 1.13 -0.48 7.27
C VAL A 158 -0.16 0.32 7.34
N PHE A 159 -1.28 -0.39 7.34
CA PHE A 159 -2.61 0.20 7.39
C PHE A 159 -3.27 -0.08 8.73
N THR A 160 -4.08 0.87 9.20
CA THR A 160 -4.89 0.69 10.42
C THR A 160 -6.28 1.23 10.21
N ASN A 161 -7.29 0.45 10.59
CA ASN A 161 -8.66 0.92 10.67
C ASN A 161 -8.87 1.63 12.02
N VAL A 162 -9.07 2.94 11.98
CA VAL A 162 -9.27 3.79 13.17
C VAL A 162 -10.71 4.28 13.29
N ASN A 163 -11.66 3.60 12.65
CA ASN A 163 -13.07 3.99 12.66
C ASN A 163 -13.68 3.91 14.07
N PRO A 164 -14.33 4.98 14.59
CA PRO A 164 -14.87 5.00 15.94
C PRO A 164 -16.24 4.32 16.06
N ASP A 165 -16.92 4.08 14.94
CA ASP A 165 -18.33 3.68 14.88
C ASP A 165 -18.51 2.18 14.58
N GLY A 166 -17.47 1.36 14.75
CA GLY A 166 -17.56 -0.07 14.51
C GLY A 166 -17.47 -0.48 13.02
N VAL A 167 -17.23 0.46 12.10
CA VAL A 167 -17.32 0.18 10.66
C VAL A 167 -16.02 -0.47 10.14
N PRO A 168 -16.09 -1.65 9.49
CA PRO A 168 -14.91 -2.30 8.93
C PRO A 168 -14.41 -1.59 7.66
N ARG A 169 -13.13 -1.82 7.35
CA ARG A 169 -12.55 -1.54 6.04
C ARG A 169 -12.59 -2.81 5.23
N VAL A 170 -13.39 -2.85 4.17
CA VAL A 170 -13.58 -4.07 3.38
C VAL A 170 -12.65 -4.06 2.18
N TRP A 171 -11.81 -5.08 2.08
CA TRP A 171 -10.91 -5.31 0.95
C TRP A 171 -11.29 -6.58 0.19
N ARG A 172 -10.88 -6.61 -1.09
CA ARG A 172 -10.68 -7.84 -1.85
C ARG A 172 -9.18 -8.00 -2.08
N VAL A 173 -8.64 -9.17 -1.78
CA VAL A 173 -7.25 -9.54 -2.07
C VAL A 173 -7.28 -10.54 -3.21
N GLY A 174 -6.54 -10.24 -4.29
CA GLY A 174 -6.56 -11.03 -5.53
C GLY A 174 -5.55 -12.18 -5.53
N GLU A 175 -5.46 -12.85 -6.68
CA GLU A 175 -4.51 -13.95 -6.94
C GLU A 175 -3.03 -13.52 -6.80
N PRO A 176 -2.10 -14.48 -6.63
CA PRO A 176 -0.66 -14.19 -6.59
C PRO A 176 -0.19 -13.37 -7.80
N PHE A 177 0.78 -12.49 -7.57
CA PHE A 177 1.25 -11.57 -8.59
C PHE A 177 1.79 -12.25 -9.84
N GLU A 178 2.51 -13.36 -9.70
CA GLU A 178 3.07 -14.07 -10.85
C GLU A 178 1.96 -14.61 -11.77
N ASP A 179 0.85 -15.08 -11.22
CA ASP A 179 -0.29 -15.60 -11.98
C ASP A 179 -1.02 -14.47 -12.72
N MET A 180 -1.25 -13.35 -12.02
CA MET A 180 -1.75 -12.12 -12.62
C MET A 180 -0.81 -11.63 -13.74
N ALA A 181 0.50 -11.57 -13.49
CA ALA A 181 1.49 -11.10 -14.46
C ALA A 181 1.51 -11.99 -15.71
N LYS A 182 1.51 -13.32 -15.57
CA LYS A 182 1.43 -14.26 -16.71
C LYS A 182 0.21 -14.02 -17.59
N ARG A 183 -0.94 -13.65 -16.99
CA ARG A 183 -2.18 -13.36 -17.72
C ARG A 183 -2.14 -12.08 -18.53
N PHE A 184 -1.53 -11.01 -17.99
CA PHE A 184 -1.57 -9.68 -18.60
C PHE A 184 -0.31 -9.33 -19.40
N LEU A 185 0.87 -9.84 -19.04
CA LEU A 185 2.14 -9.53 -19.70
C LEU A 185 2.16 -9.74 -21.23
N PRO A 186 1.50 -10.76 -21.81
CA PRO A 186 1.43 -10.93 -23.26
C PRO A 186 0.63 -9.84 -23.97
N LYS A 187 -0.29 -9.18 -23.27
CA LYS A 187 -1.17 -8.12 -23.81
C LYS A 187 -0.51 -6.73 -23.77
N ILE A 188 0.60 -6.58 -23.04
CA ILE A 188 1.26 -5.28 -22.85
C ILE A 188 2.06 -4.91 -24.09
N ARG A 189 1.77 -3.72 -24.65
CA ARG A 189 2.55 -3.16 -25.76
C ARG A 189 3.94 -2.74 -25.27
N PRO A 190 5.01 -3.00 -26.05
CA PRO A 190 6.34 -2.50 -25.74
C PRO A 190 6.35 -0.98 -25.56
N GLN A 191 7.23 -0.49 -24.69
CA GLN A 191 7.45 0.94 -24.54
C GLN A 191 8.07 1.49 -25.83
N VAL A 192 7.50 2.55 -26.39
CA VAL A 192 8.03 3.20 -27.59
C VAL A 192 9.39 3.83 -27.25
N PRO A 193 10.46 3.60 -28.05
CA PRO A 193 11.75 4.21 -27.83
C PRO A 193 11.66 5.75 -27.72
N GLY A 194 12.33 6.35 -26.74
CA GLY A 194 12.32 7.80 -26.50
C GLY A 194 11.08 8.36 -25.80
N SER A 195 9.99 7.58 -25.66
CA SER A 195 8.77 8.05 -24.97
C SER A 195 9.00 8.40 -23.51
N ALA A 196 9.85 7.65 -22.81
CA ALA A 196 10.19 7.90 -21.41
C ALA A 196 10.93 9.23 -21.22
N TRP A 197 11.86 9.53 -22.12
CA TRP A 197 12.60 10.80 -22.13
C TRP A 197 11.66 11.97 -22.42
N LEU A 198 10.77 11.84 -23.40
CA LEU A 198 9.81 12.88 -23.75
C LEU A 198 8.83 13.16 -22.59
N GLN A 199 8.32 12.11 -21.93
CA GLN A 199 7.45 12.25 -20.76
C GLN A 199 8.15 12.98 -19.61
N HIS A 200 9.43 12.70 -19.39
CA HIS A 200 10.22 13.40 -18.39
C HIS A 200 10.46 14.87 -18.76
N LEU A 201 10.84 15.15 -20.02
CA LEU A 201 11.04 16.51 -20.53
C LEU A 201 9.78 17.37 -20.40
N LEU A 202 8.61 16.78 -20.66
CA LEU A 202 7.31 17.42 -20.51
C LEU A 202 6.79 17.47 -19.07
N HIS A 203 7.62 17.08 -18.08
CA HIS A 203 7.27 17.06 -16.65
C HIS A 203 6.03 16.21 -16.31
N ILE A 204 5.68 15.26 -17.17
CA ILE A 204 4.61 14.28 -16.91
C ILE A 204 5.06 13.28 -15.84
N THR A 205 6.34 12.89 -15.89
CA THR A 205 6.99 12.01 -14.91
C THR A 205 8.14 12.74 -14.23
N LYS A 206 8.31 12.50 -12.92
CA LYS A 206 9.41 13.09 -12.15
C LYS A 206 10.81 12.62 -12.57
N SER A 207 10.88 11.45 -13.18
CA SER A 207 12.09 10.83 -13.75
C SER A 207 11.72 10.11 -15.05
N PRO A 208 12.70 9.72 -15.88
CA PRO A 208 12.43 8.81 -16.99
C PRO A 208 11.78 7.51 -16.49
N ARG A 209 10.82 6.97 -17.24
CA ARG A 209 10.14 5.72 -16.88
C ARG A 209 10.99 4.51 -17.31
N SER A 210 11.31 3.61 -16.37
CA SER A 210 12.00 2.34 -16.69
C SER A 210 11.08 1.35 -17.43
N ALA A 211 11.66 0.26 -17.95
CA ALA A 211 10.87 -0.81 -18.56
C ALA A 211 9.99 -1.49 -17.49
N TYR A 212 10.51 -1.66 -16.28
CA TYR A 212 9.73 -2.14 -15.13
C TYR A 212 8.50 -1.26 -14.84
N ASP A 213 8.69 0.05 -14.71
CA ASP A 213 7.60 1.00 -14.43
C ASP A 213 6.54 1.02 -15.54
N HIS A 214 6.97 0.85 -16.79
CA HIS A 214 6.06 0.70 -17.91
C HIS A 214 5.22 -0.58 -17.79
N LEU A 215 5.83 -1.72 -17.46
CA LEU A 215 5.11 -2.97 -17.26
C LEU A 215 4.14 -2.87 -16.08
N MET A 216 4.59 -2.41 -14.91
CA MET A 216 3.75 -2.25 -13.71
C MET A 216 2.55 -1.35 -13.95
N LEU A 217 2.72 -0.22 -14.66
CA LEU A 217 1.61 0.66 -14.99
C LEU A 217 0.60 0.00 -15.94
N ASN A 218 1.06 -0.78 -16.92
CA ASN A 218 0.17 -1.49 -17.83
C ASN A 218 -0.50 -2.70 -17.17
N LEU A 219 0.15 -3.36 -16.20
CA LEU A 219 -0.50 -4.37 -15.37
C LEU A 219 -1.62 -3.75 -14.53
N HIS A 220 -1.32 -2.65 -13.83
CA HIS A 220 -2.32 -1.88 -13.07
C HIS A 220 -3.51 -1.48 -13.94
N ASP A 221 -3.27 -0.82 -15.08
CA ASP A 221 -4.35 -0.38 -15.97
C ASP A 221 -5.08 -1.55 -16.63
N GLY A 222 -4.37 -2.62 -17.00
CA GLY A 222 -4.94 -3.83 -17.58
C GLY A 222 -5.90 -4.54 -16.63
N MET A 223 -5.48 -4.73 -15.37
CA MET A 223 -6.32 -5.31 -14.32
C MET A 223 -7.58 -4.47 -14.09
N LYS A 224 -7.45 -3.14 -13.98
CA LYS A 224 -8.61 -2.26 -13.74
C LYS A 224 -9.55 -2.19 -14.96
N ALA A 225 -9.06 -2.38 -16.18
CA ALA A 225 -9.87 -2.34 -17.39
C ALA A 225 -10.65 -3.64 -17.66
N ASP A 226 -10.08 -4.79 -17.29
CA ASP A 226 -10.65 -6.11 -17.56
C ASP A 226 -11.76 -6.47 -16.55
N LEU A 227 -13.02 -6.22 -16.92
CA LEU A 227 -14.17 -6.46 -16.04
C LEU A 227 -14.43 -7.95 -15.78
N ASP A 228 -14.05 -8.82 -16.71
CA ASP A 228 -14.19 -10.27 -16.53
C ASP A 228 -13.17 -10.75 -15.50
N TYR A 229 -11.93 -10.26 -15.57
CA TYR A 229 -10.93 -10.47 -14.52
C TYR A 229 -11.42 -9.98 -13.16
N GLN A 230 -11.98 -8.76 -13.08
CA GLN A 230 -12.46 -8.19 -11.82
C GLN A 230 -13.56 -9.03 -11.14
N LYS A 231 -14.34 -9.78 -11.93
CA LYS A 231 -15.45 -10.63 -11.44
C LYS A 231 -15.02 -12.07 -11.17
N ALA A 232 -14.17 -12.65 -12.02
CA ALA A 232 -13.92 -14.09 -12.05
C ALA A 232 -12.50 -14.49 -11.59
N SER A 233 -11.58 -13.54 -11.39
CA SER A 233 -10.26 -13.87 -10.82
C SER A 233 -10.40 -14.44 -9.41
N PRO A 234 -9.51 -15.39 -9.03
CA PRO A 234 -9.33 -15.79 -7.65
C PRO A 234 -9.14 -14.57 -6.75
N GLN A 235 -10.00 -14.45 -5.75
CA GLN A 235 -9.96 -13.35 -4.81
C GLN A 235 -10.67 -13.73 -3.52
N GLU A 236 -10.17 -13.22 -2.41
CA GLU A 236 -10.77 -13.36 -1.09
C GLU A 236 -11.21 -11.99 -0.57
N SER A 237 -12.38 -11.94 0.07
CA SER A 237 -12.85 -10.71 0.71
C SER A 237 -12.56 -10.76 2.20
N ILE A 238 -11.98 -9.68 2.71
CA ILE A 238 -11.71 -9.51 4.15
C ILE A 238 -12.31 -8.20 4.64
N SER A 239 -12.93 -8.27 5.81
CA SER A 239 -13.40 -7.11 6.55
C SER A 239 -12.43 -6.83 7.69
N PHE A 240 -11.60 -5.80 7.56
CA PHE A 240 -10.71 -5.37 8.63
C PHE A 240 -11.51 -4.58 9.67
N PRO A 241 -11.78 -5.13 10.86
CA PRO A 241 -12.56 -4.43 11.88
C PRO A 241 -11.78 -3.21 12.41
N PRO A 242 -12.46 -2.25 13.06
CA PRO A 242 -11.75 -1.18 13.77
C PRO A 242 -10.77 -1.73 14.80
N GLY A 243 -9.62 -1.07 14.92
CA GLY A 243 -8.54 -1.51 15.81
C GLY A 243 -7.68 -2.63 15.22
N SER A 244 -7.91 -3.04 13.98
CA SER A 244 -7.02 -3.97 13.29
C SER A 244 -5.97 -3.25 12.43
N VAL A 245 -4.83 -3.93 12.26
CA VAL A 245 -3.69 -3.51 11.44
C VAL A 245 -3.43 -4.55 10.37
N TRP A 246 -3.03 -4.12 9.19
CA TRP A 246 -2.50 -5.05 8.19
C TRP A 246 -1.29 -4.46 7.47
N VAL A 247 -0.39 -5.36 7.08
CA VAL A 247 0.90 -5.04 6.46
C VAL A 247 1.04 -5.81 5.17
N CYS A 248 1.38 -5.13 4.08
CA CYS A 248 1.66 -5.78 2.81
C CYS A 248 2.58 -4.94 1.94
N PHE A 249 3.25 -5.59 0.99
CA PHE A 249 3.83 -4.90 -0.15
C PHE A 249 2.73 -4.62 -1.18
N SER A 250 2.27 -3.38 -1.27
CA SER A 250 1.10 -3.02 -2.08
C SER A 250 1.38 -3.00 -3.59
N ASP A 251 2.66 -3.01 -3.98
CA ASP A 251 3.14 -3.25 -5.35
C ASP A 251 3.14 -4.75 -5.73
N HIS A 252 2.91 -5.64 -4.77
CA HIS A 252 2.92 -7.09 -4.96
C HIS A 252 1.54 -7.71 -4.68
N ALA A 253 0.96 -7.43 -3.52
CA ALA A 253 -0.37 -7.88 -3.13
C ALA A 253 -1.44 -7.21 -3.99
N SER A 254 -2.15 -8.01 -4.80
CA SER A 254 -3.32 -7.50 -5.53
C SER A 254 -4.42 -7.14 -4.54
N HIS A 255 -4.89 -5.90 -4.56
CA HIS A 255 -5.89 -5.44 -3.60
C HIS A 255 -6.91 -4.48 -4.22
N ALA A 256 -8.09 -4.44 -3.61
CA ALA A 256 -9.17 -3.52 -3.92
C ALA A 256 -9.88 -3.10 -2.63
N VAL A 257 -10.28 -1.84 -2.52
CA VAL A 257 -10.99 -1.30 -1.35
C VAL A 257 -12.45 -1.10 -1.69
N MET A 258 -13.34 -1.86 -1.05
CA MET A 258 -14.77 -1.87 -1.35
C MET A 258 -15.55 -0.84 -0.53
N SER A 259 -15.21 -0.69 0.74
CA SER A 259 -15.89 0.24 1.65
C SER A 259 -15.02 0.59 2.87
N GLY A 260 -15.42 1.65 3.56
CA GLY A 260 -14.90 2.02 4.87
C GLY A 260 -14.47 3.49 4.95
N GLN A 261 -14.29 3.94 6.18
CA GLN A 261 -13.96 5.33 6.51
C GLN A 261 -12.94 5.34 7.65
N PHE A 262 -12.14 6.41 7.75
CA PHE A 262 -11.14 6.62 8.81
C PHE A 262 -10.06 5.54 8.84
N MET A 263 -9.00 5.77 8.06
CA MET A 263 -7.86 4.85 7.96
C MET A 263 -6.55 5.63 8.04
N MET A 264 -5.58 5.06 8.73
CA MET A 264 -4.20 5.53 8.73
C MET A 264 -3.32 4.60 7.90
N GLU A 265 -2.31 5.17 7.25
CA GLU A 265 -1.39 4.43 6.37
C GLU A 265 0.01 5.02 6.47
N GLN A 266 0.99 4.17 6.72
CA GLN A 266 2.41 4.50 6.63
C GLN A 266 3.02 3.71 5.48
N THR A 267 3.74 4.40 4.58
CA THR A 267 4.47 3.77 3.48
C THR A 267 5.98 3.77 3.76
N PHE A 268 6.65 2.66 3.51
CA PHE A 268 8.09 2.53 3.46
C PHE A 268 8.50 2.04 2.08
N PHE A 269 9.61 2.57 1.59
CA PHE A 269 10.23 2.09 0.37
C PHE A 269 11.43 1.21 0.70
N LEU A 270 11.57 0.10 -0.02
CA LEU A 270 12.69 -0.84 0.13
C LEU A 270 13.25 -1.16 -1.26
N PRO A 271 14.55 -0.91 -1.53
CA PRO A 271 15.15 -1.35 -2.79
C PRO A 271 15.02 -2.87 -2.96
N ALA A 272 14.66 -3.36 -4.14
CA ALA A 272 14.45 -4.80 -4.36
C ALA A 272 15.69 -5.65 -4.01
N LYS A 273 16.89 -5.13 -4.30
CA LYS A 273 18.18 -5.76 -3.94
C LYS A 273 18.41 -5.94 -2.44
N ASP A 274 17.70 -5.18 -1.61
CA ASP A 274 17.85 -5.14 -0.15
C ASP A 274 16.88 -6.09 0.57
N MET A 275 15.97 -6.72 -0.19
CA MET A 275 15.11 -7.81 0.28
C MET A 275 15.93 -9.05 0.65
N VAL A 276 15.35 -9.94 1.44
CA VAL A 276 15.96 -11.25 1.73
C VAL A 276 15.88 -12.15 0.50
N HIS A 277 14.78 -12.12 -0.25
CA HIS A 277 14.62 -12.79 -1.53
C HIS A 277 14.27 -11.81 -2.65
N PRO A 278 15.28 -11.12 -3.25
CA PRO A 278 15.07 -10.20 -4.37
C PRO A 278 14.35 -10.83 -5.57
N ASP A 279 14.53 -12.14 -5.79
CA ASP A 279 13.89 -12.89 -6.87
C ASP A 279 12.36 -13.04 -6.72
N TRP A 280 11.82 -12.76 -5.51
CA TRP A 280 10.39 -12.76 -5.22
C TRP A 280 9.77 -11.37 -5.38
N ALA A 281 10.59 -10.32 -5.58
CA ALA A 281 10.08 -9.01 -5.91
C ALA A 281 9.34 -9.03 -7.25
N PRO A 282 8.32 -8.17 -7.45
CA PRO A 282 7.75 -7.92 -8.77
C PRO A 282 8.80 -7.66 -9.84
N LEU A 283 9.90 -6.96 -9.51
CA LEU A 283 11.03 -6.77 -10.43
C LEU A 283 11.63 -8.12 -10.87
N GLY A 284 12.10 -8.94 -9.93
CA GLY A 284 12.72 -10.24 -10.22
C GLY A 284 11.78 -11.21 -10.94
N ILE A 285 10.49 -11.21 -10.57
CA ILE A 285 9.45 -11.99 -11.26
C ILE A 285 9.31 -11.52 -12.71
N LEU A 286 9.19 -10.22 -12.96
CA LEU A 286 9.02 -9.69 -14.30
C LEU A 286 10.28 -9.88 -15.18
N GLU A 287 11.47 -9.75 -14.60
CA GLU A 287 12.75 -10.00 -15.28
C GLU A 287 12.85 -11.47 -15.70
N ARG A 288 12.50 -12.41 -14.80
CA ARG A 288 12.41 -13.85 -15.10
C ARG A 288 11.41 -14.14 -16.21
N LEU A 289 10.21 -13.55 -16.15
CA LEU A 289 9.16 -13.76 -17.15
C LEU A 289 9.49 -13.12 -18.51
N LYS A 290 10.32 -12.07 -18.56
CA LYS A 290 10.74 -11.40 -19.80
C LYS A 290 12.11 -11.86 -20.31
N GLY A 291 12.89 -12.57 -19.50
CA GLY A 291 14.24 -13.04 -19.84
C GLY A 291 15.25 -11.92 -20.03
N LYS A 292 15.08 -10.77 -19.35
CA LYS A 292 15.99 -9.62 -19.43
C LYS A 292 15.84 -8.69 -18.23
N GLU A 293 16.88 -7.90 -17.96
CA GLU A 293 16.85 -6.81 -16.97
C GLU A 293 15.86 -5.71 -17.39
N LEU A 294 15.17 -5.12 -16.39
CA LEU A 294 14.11 -4.15 -16.61
C LEU A 294 14.39 -2.74 -16.02
N VAL A 295 15.51 -2.59 -15.29
CA VAL A 295 15.96 -1.35 -14.65
C VAL A 295 17.41 -1.06 -15.03
#